data_AF-A0A3M1PL07-F1
#
_entry.id   AF-A0A3M1PL07-F1
#
_cell.length_a   1.000
_cell.length_b   1.000
_cell.length_c   1.000
_cell.angle_alpha   90.00
_cell.angle_beta   90.00
_cell.angle_gamma   90.00
#
_symmetry.space_group_name_H-M   'P 1'
#
loop_
_entity.id
_entity.type
_entity.pdbx_description
1 polymer ?
#
loop_
_entity_poly.entity_id
_entity_poly.type
_entity_poly.pdbx_seq_one_letter_code
_entity_poly.pdbx_strand_id
1 'polypeptide(L)'
;EAELAGLVPQLQPGSRAVIARFALPAGILPPDGMLASVMLTRRVRARGFWLPLEALTADLRGLWRVYALEEDAERGWPYARVHFENVQLLHTSGDRVYVTGTVPEGARLIATGLHRVVPGMLVRAEKQEATHAGGKNRVFSAGEGGSAG
;
A
#
# COMPACT_ATOMS: atom_id res chain seq x y z
N GLU A 1 27.62 -9.39 -10.75
CA GLU A 1 26.99 -9.11 -9.44
C GLU A 1 27.75 -9.87 -8.37
N ALA A 2 27.75 -9.39 -7.12
CA ALA A 2 28.40 -10.10 -6.03
C ALA A 2 27.49 -11.23 -5.51
N GLU A 3 28.05 -12.39 -5.22
CA GLU A 3 27.30 -13.56 -4.76
C GLU A 3 27.47 -13.77 -3.25
N LEU A 4 26.43 -14.24 -2.54
CA LEU A 4 26.54 -14.52 -1.11
C LEU A 4 27.43 -15.76 -0.90
N ALA A 5 28.63 -15.54 -0.34
CA ALA A 5 29.60 -16.59 -0.05
C ALA A 5 29.31 -17.30 1.30
N GLY A 6 28.60 -16.64 2.20
CA GLY A 6 28.12 -17.28 3.44
C GLY A 6 27.66 -16.32 4.51
N LEU A 7 27.02 -16.89 5.53
CA LEU A 7 26.63 -16.20 6.76
C LEU A 7 27.49 -16.72 7.91
N VAL A 8 27.97 -15.83 8.76
CA VAL A 8 28.64 -16.21 10.01
C VAL A 8 27.54 -16.51 11.04
N PRO A 9 27.45 -17.73 11.58
CA PRO A 9 26.34 -18.15 12.44
C PRO A 9 26.39 -17.56 13.86
N GLN A 10 27.16 -16.48 14.07
CA GLN A 10 27.29 -15.82 15.35
C GLN A 10 26.43 -14.55 15.37
N LEU A 11 25.39 -14.59 16.21
CA LEU A 11 24.57 -13.42 16.49
C LEU A 11 25.39 -12.44 17.35
N GLN A 12 25.43 -11.17 16.96
CA GLN A 12 26.19 -10.16 17.70
C GLN A 12 25.50 -9.85 19.04
N PRO A 13 26.19 -9.86 20.19
CA PRO A 13 25.58 -9.47 21.47
C PRO A 13 25.01 -8.05 21.37
N GLY A 14 23.74 -7.85 21.71
CA GLY A 14 23.08 -6.54 21.69
C GLY A 14 22.45 -6.13 20.35
N SER A 15 22.63 -6.88 19.26
CA SER A 15 21.89 -6.67 18.00
C SER A 15 21.49 -8.01 17.37
N ARG A 16 20.28 -8.14 16.85
CA ARG A 16 19.87 -9.34 16.10
C ARG A 16 20.45 -9.33 14.68
N ALA A 17 21.77 -9.15 14.57
CA ALA A 17 22.51 -9.05 13.32
C ALA A 17 23.42 -10.27 13.12
N VAL A 18 23.60 -10.66 11.86
CA VAL A 18 24.55 -11.68 11.39
C VAL A 18 25.50 -11.06 10.39
N ILE A 19 26.74 -11.54 10.33
CA ILE A 19 27.71 -11.08 9.33
C ILE A 19 27.52 -11.89 8.04
N ALA A 20 27.28 -11.22 6.92
CA ALA A 20 27.23 -11.82 5.60
C ALA A 20 28.52 -11.52 4.81
N ARG A 21 29.08 -12.53 4.15
CA ARG A 21 30.25 -12.38 3.26
C ARG A 21 29.79 -12.53 1.83
N PHE A 22 30.26 -11.63 0.96
CA PHE A 22 29.95 -11.64 -0.47
C PHE A 22 31.22 -11.86 -1.27
N ALA A 23 31.16 -12.74 -2.25
CA ALA A 23 32.19 -12.90 -3.27
C ALA A 23 32.00 -11.80 -4.31
N LEU A 24 33.06 -11.01 -4.54
CA LEU A 24 33.04 -9.99 -5.57
C LEU A 24 33.19 -10.62 -6.97
N PRO A 25 32.63 -10.01 -8.02
CA PRO A 25 32.83 -10.45 -9.40
C PRO A 25 34.32 -10.50 -9.77
N ALA A 26 34.68 -11.44 -10.64
CA ALA A 26 36.02 -11.49 -11.23
C ALA A 26 36.37 -10.17 -11.92
N GLY A 27 37.61 -9.69 -11.73
CA GLY A 27 38.10 -8.44 -12.31
C GLY A 27 37.87 -7.19 -11.44
N ILE A 28 37.27 -7.33 -10.25
CA ILE A 28 37.14 -6.23 -9.29
C ILE A 28 38.03 -6.53 -8.07
N LEU A 29 39.04 -5.68 -7.84
CA LEU A 29 39.91 -5.72 -6.66
C LEU A 29 39.87 -4.35 -5.97
N PRO A 30 38.88 -4.09 -5.09
CA PRO A 30 38.82 -2.83 -4.37
C PRO A 30 39.93 -2.80 -3.30
N PRO A 31 40.47 -1.62 -2.97
CA PRO A 31 41.35 -1.46 -1.82
C PRO A 31 40.70 -1.92 -0.52
N ASP A 32 41.51 -2.48 0.38
CA ASP A 32 41.07 -2.85 1.72
C ASP A 32 40.52 -1.62 2.46
N GLY A 33 39.39 -1.80 3.16
CA GLY A 33 38.71 -0.73 3.89
C GLY A 33 37.79 0.16 3.06
N MET A 34 37.65 -0.07 1.75
CA MET A 34 36.68 0.64 0.92
C MET A 34 35.24 0.35 1.37
N LEU A 35 34.43 1.41 1.53
CA LEU A 35 33.01 1.29 1.83
C LEU A 35 32.25 0.79 0.61
N ALA A 36 31.42 -0.23 0.79
CA ALA A 36 30.55 -0.78 -0.25
C ALA A 36 29.08 -0.70 0.20
N SER A 37 28.17 -0.58 -0.77
CA SER A 37 26.73 -0.68 -0.56
C SER A 37 26.21 -1.98 -1.16
N VAL A 38 25.35 -2.70 -0.44
CA VAL A 38 24.70 -3.91 -0.92
C VAL A 38 23.21 -3.65 -1.05
N MET A 39 22.69 -3.82 -2.27
CA MET A 39 21.25 -3.78 -2.53
C MET A 39 20.69 -5.20 -2.49
N LEU A 40 19.96 -5.54 -1.42
CA LEU A 40 19.26 -6.82 -1.33
C LEU A 40 17.79 -6.65 -1.70
N THR A 41 17.35 -7.36 -2.73
CA THR A 41 15.92 -7.44 -3.08
C THR A 41 15.27 -8.59 -2.33
N ARG A 42 14.43 -8.29 -1.35
CA ARG A 42 13.61 -9.30 -0.67
C ARG A 42 12.23 -9.36 -1.29
N ARG A 43 11.86 -10.50 -1.86
CA ARG A 43 10.48 -10.77 -2.27
C ARG A 43 9.68 -11.27 -1.07
N VAL A 44 8.59 -10.58 -0.76
CA VAL A 44 7.64 -10.99 0.29
C VAL A 44 6.35 -11.42 -0.40
N ARG A 45 5.93 -12.68 -0.20
CA ARG A 45 4.63 -13.16 -0.66
C ARG A 45 3.58 -12.72 0.34
N ALA A 46 2.78 -11.72 -0.02
CA ALA A 46 1.65 -11.27 0.77
C ALA A 46 0.45 -11.00 -0.14
N ARG A 47 -0.74 -11.38 0.31
CA ARG A 47 -1.99 -10.98 -0.35
C ARG A 47 -2.21 -9.49 -0.07
N GLY A 48 -2.72 -8.78 -1.07
CA GLY A 48 -2.90 -7.35 -0.98
C GLY A 48 -3.19 -6.72 -2.33
N PHE A 49 -3.25 -5.41 -2.34
CA PHE A 49 -3.50 -4.62 -3.54
C PHE A 49 -2.85 -3.24 -3.40
N TRP A 50 -2.62 -2.60 -4.54
CA TRP A 50 -2.03 -1.27 -4.63
C TRP A 50 -3.09 -0.18 -4.56
N LEU A 51 -2.79 0.89 -3.83
CA LEU A 51 -3.56 2.13 -3.78
C LEU A 51 -2.64 3.35 -3.87
N PRO A 52 -3.14 4.51 -4.30
CA PRO A 52 -2.46 5.78 -4.04
C PRO A 52 -2.27 5.99 -2.54
N LEU A 53 -1.14 6.56 -2.14
CA LEU A 53 -0.84 6.88 -0.75
C LEU A 53 -1.90 7.79 -0.13
N GLU A 54 -2.46 8.72 -0.91
CA GLU A 54 -3.52 9.63 -0.48
C GLU A 54 -4.88 8.96 -0.24
N ALA A 55 -5.05 7.70 -0.64
CA ALA A 55 -6.24 6.92 -0.32
C ALA A 55 -6.23 6.38 1.13
N LEU A 56 -5.07 6.42 1.80
CA LEU A 56 -4.93 6.01 3.19
C LEU A 56 -5.34 7.13 4.14
N THR A 57 -6.14 6.80 5.15
CA THR A 57 -6.37 7.68 6.30
C THR A 57 -5.90 7.01 7.57
N ALA A 58 -5.33 7.80 8.47
CA ALA A 58 -4.99 7.32 9.80
C ALA A 58 -6.26 7.12 10.63
N ASP A 59 -6.29 6.05 11.43
CA ASP A 59 -7.35 5.80 12.40
C ASP A 59 -6.82 5.84 13.84
N LEU A 60 -7.75 5.82 14.80
CA LEU A 60 -7.46 5.73 16.22
C LEU A 60 -6.67 4.43 16.50
N ARG A 61 -5.59 4.55 17.28
CA ARG A 61 -4.66 3.45 17.66
C ARG A 61 -3.63 3.05 16.58
N GLY A 62 -3.37 3.90 15.58
CA GLY A 62 -2.25 3.71 14.65
C GLY A 62 -2.48 2.65 13.57
N LEU A 63 -3.74 2.28 13.35
CA LEU A 63 -4.15 1.49 12.19
C LEU A 63 -4.41 2.42 11.00
N TRP A 64 -4.27 1.86 9.79
CA TRP A 64 -4.63 2.53 8.54
C TRP A 64 -6.01 2.08 8.09
N ARG A 65 -6.75 2.96 7.44
CA ARG A 65 -8.04 2.62 6.83
C ARG A 65 -8.18 3.24 5.44
N VAL A 66 -9.04 2.63 4.65
CA VAL A 66 -9.44 3.10 3.31
C VAL A 66 -10.95 3.28 3.28
N TYR A 67 -11.45 4.15 2.42
CA TYR A 67 -12.89 4.34 2.24
C TYR A 67 -13.40 3.54 1.05
N ALA A 68 -14.49 2.82 1.29
CA ALA A 68 -15.18 1.98 0.34
C ALA A 68 -16.61 2.47 0.14
N LEU A 69 -17.15 2.18 -1.04
CA LEU A 69 -18.49 2.57 -1.46
C LEU A 69 -19.39 1.34 -1.46
N GLU A 70 -20.44 1.40 -0.66
CA GLU A 70 -21.55 0.46 -0.69
C GLU A 70 -22.71 1.10 -1.44
N GLU A 71 -23.33 0.37 -2.37
CA GLU A 71 -24.46 0.89 -3.14
C GLU A 71 -25.62 1.26 -2.22
N ASP A 72 -26.21 2.45 -2.42
CA ASP A 72 -27.34 2.87 -1.59
C ASP A 72 -28.58 2.03 -1.91
N ALA A 73 -29.20 1.47 -0.88
CA ALA A 73 -30.32 0.54 -1.03
C ALA A 73 -31.59 1.19 -1.64
N GLU A 74 -31.77 2.50 -1.48
CA GLU A 74 -32.96 3.20 -1.98
C GLU A 74 -32.74 3.75 -3.38
N ARG A 75 -31.57 4.35 -3.64
CA ARG A 75 -31.29 5.08 -4.88
C ARG A 75 -30.53 4.25 -5.92
N GLY A 76 -29.86 3.19 -5.51
CA GLY A 76 -28.97 2.40 -6.36
C GLY A 76 -27.77 3.21 -6.88
N TRP A 77 -26.93 2.56 -7.68
CA TRP A 77 -25.77 3.20 -8.30
C TRP A 77 -26.20 4.33 -9.27
N PRO A 78 -25.51 5.51 -9.31
CA PRO A 78 -24.22 5.83 -8.70
C PRO A 78 -24.28 6.41 -7.28
N TYR A 79 -25.42 6.34 -6.60
CA TYR A 79 -25.50 6.75 -5.21
C TYR A 79 -24.97 5.64 -4.31
N ALA A 80 -24.07 5.99 -3.40
CA ALA A 80 -23.38 5.05 -2.54
C ALA A 80 -23.13 5.64 -1.16
N ARG A 81 -23.11 4.78 -0.15
CA ARG A 81 -22.72 5.13 1.22
C ARG A 81 -21.28 4.79 1.44
N VAL A 82 -20.58 5.72 2.08
CA VAL A 82 -19.18 5.54 2.43
C VAL A 82 -19.07 4.75 3.71
N HIS A 83 -18.26 3.69 3.70
CA HIS A 83 -17.79 3.03 4.91
C HIS A 83 -16.26 2.95 4.89
N PHE A 84 -15.66 2.54 5.99
CA PHE A 84 -14.22 2.33 6.07
C PHE A 84 -13.88 0.86 6.24
N GLU A 85 -12.74 0.47 5.68
CA GLU A 85 -12.13 -0.83 5.88
C GLU A 85 -10.74 -0.65 6.46
N ASN A 86 -10.41 -1.46 7.46
CA ASN A 86 -9.10 -1.43 8.08
C ASN A 86 -8.08 -2.17 7.20
N VAL A 87 -6.91 -1.55 7.04
CA VAL A 87 -5.82 -2.10 6.25
C VAL A 87 -4.49 -1.97 6.98
N GLN A 88 -3.56 -2.84 6.61
CA GLN A 88 -2.17 -2.78 7.01
C GLN A 88 -1.32 -2.39 5.81
N LEU A 89 -0.50 -1.35 5.97
CA LEU A 89 0.53 -0.99 5.00
C LEU A 89 1.67 -2.02 5.06
N LEU A 90 1.91 -2.70 3.95
CA LEU A 90 2.98 -3.70 3.83
C LEU A 90 4.21 -3.13 3.11
N HIS A 91 4.00 -2.21 2.16
CA HIS A 91 5.08 -1.61 1.40
C HIS A 91 4.65 -0.26 0.81
N THR A 92 5.62 0.65 0.66
CA THR A 92 5.45 1.95 -0.01
C THR A 92 6.43 2.04 -1.17
N SER A 93 5.96 2.49 -2.33
CA SER A 93 6.77 2.71 -3.52
C SER A 93 6.32 4.00 -4.20
N GLY A 94 7.12 5.06 -4.10
CA GLY A 94 6.76 6.39 -4.58
C GLY A 94 5.50 6.91 -3.91
N ASP A 95 4.49 7.23 -4.70
CA ASP A 95 3.16 7.71 -4.32
C ASP A 95 2.14 6.58 -4.12
N ARG A 96 2.57 5.32 -4.12
CA ARG A 96 1.69 4.14 -3.97
C ARG A 96 2.04 3.33 -2.74
N VAL A 97 1.02 2.68 -2.21
CA VAL A 97 1.13 1.76 -1.07
C VAL A 97 0.53 0.40 -1.42
N TYR A 98 1.21 -0.66 -1.03
CA TYR A 98 0.70 -2.02 -1.07
C TYR A 98 0.14 -2.35 0.30
N VAL A 99 -1.15 -2.66 0.34
CA VAL A 99 -1.88 -2.91 1.58
C VAL A 99 -2.52 -4.29 1.58
N THR A 100 -2.76 -4.82 2.78
CA THR A 100 -3.60 -5.99 3.03
C THR A 100 -4.68 -5.65 4.04
N GLY A 101 -5.81 -6.35 4.03
CA GLY A 101 -6.89 -6.09 4.98
C GLY A 101 -8.14 -6.88 4.63
N THR A 102 -9.27 -6.46 5.20
CA THR A 102 -10.58 -7.09 5.04
C THR A 102 -11.33 -6.65 3.79
N VAL A 103 -10.69 -5.89 2.90
CA VAL A 103 -11.32 -5.35 1.69
C VAL A 103 -11.73 -6.48 0.72
N PRO A 104 -13.03 -6.62 0.40
CA PRO A 104 -13.52 -7.63 -0.54
C PRO A 104 -12.97 -7.45 -1.96
N GLU A 105 -12.85 -8.56 -2.70
CA GLU A 105 -12.49 -8.48 -4.13
C GLU A 105 -13.61 -7.75 -4.90
N GLY A 106 -13.22 -6.78 -5.74
CA GLY A 106 -14.17 -5.97 -6.51
C GLY A 106 -14.79 -4.81 -5.72
N ALA A 107 -14.36 -4.59 -4.47
CA ALA A 107 -14.76 -3.41 -3.70
C ALA A 107 -14.45 -2.11 -4.47
N ARG A 108 -15.38 -1.16 -4.37
CA ARG A 108 -15.27 0.17 -4.97
C ARG A 108 -14.61 1.09 -3.95
N LEU A 109 -13.37 1.49 -4.19
CA LEU A 109 -12.59 2.28 -3.24
C LEU A 109 -12.46 3.74 -3.69
N ILE A 110 -12.49 4.65 -2.72
CA ILE A 110 -12.24 6.07 -2.96
C ILE A 110 -10.74 6.29 -2.95
N ALA A 111 -10.16 6.66 -4.09
CA ALA A 111 -8.72 6.85 -4.19
C ALA A 111 -8.27 8.29 -3.96
N THR A 112 -9.16 9.26 -4.22
CA THR A 112 -8.85 10.70 -4.20
C THR A 112 -10.02 11.48 -3.60
N GLY A 113 -9.78 12.71 -3.15
CA GLY A 113 -10.84 13.58 -2.65
C GLY A 113 -11.33 13.28 -1.22
N LEU A 114 -10.54 12.57 -0.43
CA LEU A 114 -10.90 12.18 0.95
C LEU A 114 -11.18 13.36 1.89
N HIS A 115 -10.67 14.55 1.59
CA HIS A 115 -10.91 15.77 2.38
C HIS A 115 -12.39 16.19 2.45
N ARG A 116 -13.27 15.62 1.60
CA ARG A 116 -14.71 15.90 1.58
C ARG A 116 -15.55 14.75 2.09
N VAL A 117 -14.94 13.64 2.48
CA VAL A 117 -15.63 12.37 2.68
C VAL A 117 -15.46 11.88 4.10
N VAL A 118 -16.58 11.49 4.73
CA VAL A 118 -16.60 10.84 6.04
C VAL A 118 -17.41 9.55 5.97
N PRO A 119 -17.13 8.55 6.84
CA PRO A 119 -17.97 7.37 6.96
C PRO A 119 -19.44 7.74 7.25
N GLY A 120 -20.37 7.01 6.64
CA GLY A 120 -21.81 7.22 6.71
C GLY A 120 -22.37 8.21 5.68
N MET A 121 -21.51 8.97 4.99
CA MET A 121 -21.94 9.98 4.02
C MET A 121 -22.53 9.32 2.76
N LEU A 122 -23.65 9.85 2.27
CA LEU A 122 -24.19 9.52 0.95
C LEU A 122 -23.47 10.35 -0.10
N VAL A 123 -22.88 9.68 -1.08
CA VAL A 123 -22.14 10.31 -2.19
C VAL A 123 -22.72 9.87 -3.52
N ARG A 124 -22.50 10.70 -4.55
CA ARG A 124 -22.64 10.26 -5.93
C ARG A 124 -21.24 9.87 -6.43
N ALA A 125 -21.05 8.60 -6.71
CA ALA A 125 -19.77 8.10 -7.20
C ALA A 125 -19.52 8.59 -8.62
N GLU A 126 -18.41 9.31 -8.82
CA GLU A 126 -17.92 9.65 -10.14
C GLU A 126 -16.88 8.62 -10.54
N LYS A 127 -17.15 7.94 -11.66
CA LYS A 127 -16.21 6.99 -12.25
C LYS A 127 -15.01 7.81 -12.72
N GLN A 128 -13.92 7.73 -11.98
CA GLN A 128 -12.63 8.12 -12.53
C GLN A 128 -12.03 6.89 -13.20
N GLU A 129 -11.69 7.03 -14.47
CA GLU A 129 -10.91 6.02 -15.14
C GLU A 129 -9.52 6.07 -14.51
N ALA A 130 -9.26 5.09 -13.64
CA ALA A 130 -7.91 4.80 -13.21
C ALA A 130 -7.12 4.35 -14.43
N THR A 131 -6.55 5.32 -15.16
CA THR A 131 -5.21 5.15 -15.69
C THR A 131 -4.35 4.68 -14.51
N HIS A 132 -3.36 3.82 -14.73
CA HIS A 132 -2.45 3.22 -13.72
C HIS A 132 -2.81 1.78 -13.29
N ALA A 133 -2.44 0.88 -14.21
CA ALA A 133 -2.45 -0.58 -14.10
C ALA A 133 -1.94 -1.13 -12.75
N GLY A 134 -2.62 -2.17 -12.26
CA GLY A 134 -2.05 -3.09 -11.27
C GLY A 134 -2.96 -3.63 -10.16
N GLY A 135 -4.26 -3.31 -10.12
CA GLY A 135 -5.16 -3.83 -9.09
C GLY A 135 -6.57 -4.06 -9.61
N LYS A 136 -7.19 -5.19 -9.26
CA LYS A 136 -8.54 -5.59 -9.71
C LYS A 136 -9.69 -4.73 -9.14
N ASN A 137 -9.39 -3.75 -8.28
CA ASN A 137 -10.41 -2.91 -7.65
C ASN A 137 -10.66 -1.64 -8.45
N ARG A 138 -11.93 -1.27 -8.58
CA ARG A 138 -12.37 -0.10 -9.34
C ARG A 138 -12.25 1.13 -8.44
N VAL A 139 -11.56 2.14 -8.94
CA VAL A 139 -11.28 3.40 -8.26
C VAL A 139 -12.36 4.42 -8.59
N PHE A 140 -12.79 5.19 -7.59
CA PHE A 140 -13.81 6.24 -7.74
C PHE A 140 -13.38 7.51 -7.02
N SER A 141 -13.89 8.65 -7.50
CA SER A 141 -13.89 9.91 -6.76
C SER A 141 -15.30 10.20 -6.26
N ALA A 142 -15.42 10.83 -5.09
CA ALA A 142 -16.72 11.22 -4.55
C ALA A 142 -17.14 12.59 -5.13
N GLY A 143 -18.27 12.63 -5.83
CA GLY A 143 -18.95 13.86 -6.24
C GLY A 143 -20.06 14.25 -5.24
N GLU A 144 -20.37 15.55 -5.17
CA GLU A 144 -21.33 16.12 -4.22
C GLU A 144 -22.72 15.46 -4.32
N GLY A 145 -23.17 14.89 -3.20
CA GLY A 145 -24.57 14.56 -2.98
C GLY A 145 -25.26 15.78 -2.38
N GLY A 146 -26.18 16.39 -3.13
CA GLY A 146 -26.91 17.57 -2.70
C GLY A 146 -27.56 17.40 -1.34
N SER A 147 -27.38 18.42 -0.49
CA SER A 147 -28.15 18.64 0.73
C SER A 147 -29.64 18.69 0.36
N ALA A 148 -30.40 17.66 0.77
CA ALA A 148 -31.84 17.77 0.87
C ALA A 148 -32.13 18.44 2.22
N GLY A 149 -32.79 19.60 2.15
CA GLY A 149 -33.43 20.24 3.30
C GLY A 149 -34.71 19.55 3.72
#